data_AF-A0A8J5R1U6-F1
#
_entry.id   AF-A0A8J5R1U6-F1
#
_cell.length_a   1.000
_cell.length_b   1.000
_cell.length_c   1.000
_cell.angle_alpha   90.00
_cell.angle_beta   90.00
_cell.angle_gamma   90.00
#
_symmetry.space_group_name_H-M   'P 1'
#
loop_
_entity.id
_entity.type
_entity.pdbx_description
1 polymer ?
#
loop_
_entity_poly.entity_id
_entity_poly.type
_entity_poly.pdbx_seq_one_letter_code
_entity_poly.pdbx_strand_id
1 'polypeptide(L)'
;MPETCYQAHKCLENSKAVLMLQKAAEAYSSSQYQLAVTHYKAAIVMLKTTSDYERSPLLSVIQYLISKCLIKTSQLASLIEAKNTLINLIETTEGLPMLYYLLSSLYIKTFCYKEAEKLINYCLSILNRSTNITSFNIPTTNEVIPESTFEELSRLLVQLKDECSGWHRPDAICFMKNCNTTSLSNLLDRDIYFKSPAFNGLVVVTCNNNINPCVFNFHINCWKLKKEELSPNIKLSDKDFLNWKCFTPNCDNFDESSVISKIDIYNSDNTIKSRVALPEKNFKQQQTPKGAVRKQKINKITPKVPRPRNINNILSKSDNDQSTNVKNKYKKIKNNDEMILISHLIKLIQVRNFNYGILKLTYI
;
A
#
# COMPACT_ATOMS: atom_id res chain seq x y z
N MET A 1 -6.52 37.34 18.42
CA MET A 1 -5.15 36.75 18.33
C MET A 1 -4.86 36.11 19.66
N PRO A 2 -4.45 34.82 19.76
CA PRO A 2 -4.03 34.29 21.04
C PRO A 2 -2.59 34.74 21.31
N GLU A 3 -2.42 35.53 22.36
CA GLU A 3 -1.16 36.11 22.87
C GLU A 3 -0.14 35.08 23.40
N THR A 4 -0.29 33.79 23.08
CA THR A 4 0.34 32.70 23.83
C THR A 4 1.76 32.35 23.35
N CYS A 5 2.13 32.62 22.10
CA CYS A 5 3.52 32.44 21.66
C CYS A 5 4.40 33.66 21.96
N TYR A 6 3.88 34.89 21.82
CA TYR A 6 4.67 36.12 21.98
C TYR A 6 5.01 36.41 23.44
N GLN A 7 4.11 36.15 24.40
CA GLN A 7 4.39 36.44 25.81
C GLN A 7 5.41 35.46 26.43
N ALA A 8 5.50 34.22 25.96
CA ALA A 8 6.56 33.28 26.38
C ALA A 8 7.96 33.69 25.88
N HIS A 9 8.05 34.48 24.80
CA HIS A 9 9.33 34.93 24.25
C HIS A 9 9.96 36.06 25.08
N LYS A 10 9.17 36.88 25.76
CA LYS A 10 9.66 38.06 26.48
C LYS A 10 10.50 37.74 27.73
N CYS A 11 10.39 36.52 28.27
CA CYS A 11 11.22 36.04 29.38
C CYS A 11 12.53 35.37 28.92
N LEU A 12 12.76 35.21 27.61
CA LEU A 12 13.84 34.39 27.04
C LEU A 12 14.84 35.16 26.16
N GLU A 13 14.72 36.49 26.08
CA GLU A 13 15.39 37.36 25.08
C GLU A 13 16.93 37.28 25.02
N ASN A 14 17.61 36.54 25.89
CA ASN A 14 19.05 36.25 25.79
C ASN A 14 19.45 34.83 26.20
N SER A 15 18.53 33.87 26.11
CA SER A 15 18.83 32.48 26.48
C SER A 15 19.59 31.75 25.36
N LYS A 16 20.52 30.85 25.73
CA LYS A 16 21.18 29.93 24.77
C LYS A 16 20.17 29.14 23.93
N ALA A 17 18.98 28.88 24.48
CA ALA A 17 17.89 28.23 23.78
C ALA A 17 17.38 29.05 22.58
N VAL A 18 17.16 30.35 22.75
CA VAL A 18 16.72 31.25 21.67
C VAL A 18 17.75 31.29 20.53
N LEU A 19 19.05 31.34 20.85
CA LEU A 19 20.09 31.27 19.84
C LEU A 19 20.05 29.95 19.05
N MET A 20 19.78 28.82 19.71
CA MET A 20 19.62 27.54 19.01
C MET A 20 18.36 27.51 18.14
N LEU A 21 17.26 28.14 18.57
CA LEU A 21 16.05 28.26 17.74
C LEU A 21 16.28 29.12 16.50
N GLN A 22 17.02 30.22 16.61
CA GLN A 22 17.41 31.06 15.47
C GLN A 22 18.24 30.27 14.46
N LYS A 23 19.30 29.60 14.93
CA LYS A 23 20.13 28.73 14.07
C LYS A 23 19.32 27.60 13.42
N ALA A 24 18.35 27.04 14.15
CA ALA A 24 17.47 26.01 13.61
C ALA A 24 16.56 26.56 12.50
N ALA A 25 16.00 27.75 12.69
CA ALA A 25 15.17 28.43 11.70
C ALA A 25 15.98 28.77 10.43
N GLU A 26 17.19 29.33 10.58
CA GLU A 26 18.10 29.61 9.45
C GLU A 26 18.45 28.33 8.66
N ALA A 27 18.78 27.26 9.37
CA ALA A 27 19.07 25.96 8.74
C ALA A 27 17.82 25.38 8.05
N TYR A 28 16.64 25.53 8.64
CA TYR A 28 15.37 25.10 8.06
C TYR A 28 15.06 25.85 6.76
N SER A 29 15.14 27.18 6.76
CA SER A 29 14.92 28.02 5.57
C SER A 29 15.96 27.73 4.48
N SER A 30 17.18 27.36 4.87
CA SER A 30 18.25 26.94 3.96
C SER A 30 18.14 25.47 3.52
N SER A 31 17.05 24.75 3.85
CA SER A 31 16.84 23.33 3.55
C SER A 31 17.90 22.37 4.12
N GLN A 32 18.65 22.79 5.13
CA GLN A 32 19.64 21.97 5.85
C GLN A 32 18.95 21.18 6.97
N TYR A 33 18.06 20.26 6.61
CA TYR A 33 17.12 19.63 7.55
C TYR A 33 17.78 18.87 8.71
N GLN A 34 18.90 18.18 8.48
CA GLN A 34 19.61 17.48 9.57
C GLN A 34 20.22 18.47 10.58
N LEU A 35 20.75 19.60 10.08
CA LEU A 35 21.30 20.65 10.93
C LEU A 35 20.18 21.35 11.72
N ALA A 36 19.05 21.64 11.06
CA ALA A 36 17.86 22.18 11.71
C ALA A 36 17.37 21.27 12.85
N VAL A 37 17.25 19.96 12.61
CA VAL A 37 16.87 18.98 13.66
C VAL A 37 17.84 19.03 14.84
N THR A 38 19.14 19.12 14.56
CA THR A 38 20.19 19.15 15.59
C THR A 38 20.02 20.38 16.47
N HIS A 39 19.84 21.56 15.86
CA HIS A 39 19.64 22.81 16.60
C HIS A 39 18.30 22.85 17.35
N TYR A 40 17.20 22.38 16.77
CA TYR A 40 15.92 22.29 17.48
C TYR A 40 15.98 21.34 18.69
N LYS A 41 16.61 20.17 18.55
CA LYS A 41 16.80 19.24 19.68
C LYS A 41 17.66 19.86 20.78
N ALA A 42 18.73 20.56 20.42
CA ALA A 42 19.57 21.29 21.37
C ALA A 42 18.75 22.37 22.11
N ALA A 43 17.88 23.11 21.41
CA ALA A 43 16.99 24.08 22.02
C ALA A 43 16.02 23.43 23.03
N ILE A 44 15.39 22.30 22.68
CA ILE A 44 14.50 21.57 23.59
C ILE A 44 15.22 21.19 24.89
N VAL A 45 16.45 20.67 24.79
CA VAL A 45 17.25 20.29 25.98
C VAL A 45 17.47 21.49 26.89
N MET A 46 17.80 22.64 26.32
CA MET A 46 18.00 23.87 27.10
C MET A 46 16.70 24.36 27.73
N LEU A 47 15.58 24.30 27.01
CA LEU A 47 14.27 24.75 27.50
C LEU A 47 13.70 23.84 28.61
N LYS A 48 14.00 22.54 28.59
CA LYS A 48 13.59 21.61 29.67
C LYS A 48 14.23 21.91 31.03
N THR A 49 15.37 22.61 31.05
CA THR A 49 16.03 22.99 32.31
C THR A 49 15.34 24.16 33.02
N THR A 50 14.37 24.82 32.38
CA THR A 50 13.51 25.85 32.98
C THR A 50 12.14 25.26 33.32
N SER A 51 11.73 25.34 34.59
CA SER A 51 10.77 24.46 35.28
C SER A 51 9.28 24.53 34.87
N ASP A 52 8.92 24.96 33.66
CA ASP A 52 7.51 25.08 33.23
C ASP A 52 7.27 24.75 31.73
N TYR A 53 8.20 24.02 31.10
CA TYR A 53 8.27 23.93 29.63
C TYR A 53 7.50 22.73 29.00
N GLU A 54 7.25 21.65 29.76
CA GLU A 54 6.85 20.36 29.20
C GLU A 54 5.46 20.33 28.53
N ARG A 55 4.62 21.35 28.76
CA ARG A 55 3.31 21.51 28.10
C ARG A 55 3.15 22.80 27.32
N SER A 56 4.25 23.49 27.01
CA SER A 56 4.18 24.75 26.27
C SER A 56 3.78 24.52 24.79
N PRO A 57 2.92 25.35 24.20
CA PRO A 57 2.63 25.31 22.75
C PRO A 57 3.90 25.42 21.90
N LEU A 58 4.91 26.13 22.40
CA LEU A 58 6.22 26.24 21.76
C LEU A 58 6.91 24.88 21.60
N LEU A 59 6.87 24.01 22.62
CA LEU A 59 7.43 22.66 22.51
C LEU A 59 6.74 21.86 21.41
N SER A 60 5.41 21.92 21.32
CA SER A 60 4.66 21.21 20.28
C SER A 60 5.01 21.71 18.88
N VAL A 61 5.17 23.02 18.71
CA VAL A 61 5.61 23.62 17.42
C VAL A 61 7.03 23.17 17.07
N ILE A 62 7.98 23.17 18.03
CA ILE A 62 9.35 22.72 17.76
C ILE A 62 9.38 21.22 17.40
N GLN A 63 8.63 20.39 18.13
CA GLN A 63 8.53 18.96 17.83
C GLN A 63 7.88 18.71 16.45
N TYR A 64 6.88 19.49 16.08
CA TYR A 64 6.31 19.47 14.72
C TYR A 64 7.37 19.79 13.66
N LEU A 65 8.15 20.86 13.84
CA LEU A 65 9.20 21.27 12.90
C LEU A 65 10.33 20.23 12.80
N ILE A 66 10.72 19.61 13.93
CA ILE A 66 11.64 18.47 13.94
C ILE A 66 11.07 17.33 13.09
N SER A 67 9.83 16.92 13.32
CA SER A 67 9.18 15.86 12.55
C SER A 67 9.12 16.19 11.06
N LYS A 68 8.81 17.44 10.71
CA LYS A 68 8.79 17.92 9.32
C LYS A 68 10.17 17.79 8.66
N CYS A 69 11.23 18.19 9.36
CA CYS A 69 12.61 18.04 8.88
C CYS A 69 13.03 16.57 8.75
N LEU A 70 12.71 15.74 9.74
CA LEU A 70 12.99 14.30 9.73
C LEU A 70 12.30 13.59 8.56
N ILE A 71 11.07 13.98 8.22
CA ILE A 71 10.36 13.43 7.05
C ILE A 71 11.11 13.78 5.76
N LYS A 72 11.69 14.99 5.64
CA LYS A 72 12.45 15.40 4.45
C LYS A 72 13.74 14.61 4.24
N THR A 73 14.37 14.07 5.29
CA THR A 73 15.62 13.28 5.14
C THR A 73 15.41 11.93 4.46
N SER A 74 14.19 11.39 4.46
CA SER A 74 13.83 10.09 3.87
C SER A 74 14.53 8.86 4.46
N GLN A 75 15.23 9.01 5.56
CA GLN A 75 15.86 7.89 6.26
C GLN A 75 14.82 7.16 7.12
N LEU A 76 14.80 5.82 7.08
CA LEU A 76 13.83 5.02 7.83
C LEU A 76 13.85 5.33 9.34
N ALA A 77 15.03 5.48 9.94
CA ALA A 77 15.15 5.84 11.35
C ALA A 77 14.50 7.21 11.66
N SER A 78 14.74 8.21 10.81
CA SER A 78 14.12 9.53 10.93
C SER A 78 12.59 9.48 10.76
N LEU A 79 12.09 8.66 9.85
CA LEU A 79 10.65 8.47 9.63
C LEU A 79 9.97 7.80 10.84
N ILE A 80 10.62 6.80 11.45
CA ILE A 80 10.12 6.16 12.67
C ILE A 80 10.08 7.17 13.82
N GLU A 81 11.14 7.95 14.01
CA GLU A 81 11.21 8.99 15.04
C GLU A 81 10.09 10.02 14.85
N ALA A 82 9.98 10.59 13.64
CA ALA A 82 8.95 11.57 13.31
C ALA A 82 7.54 11.04 13.57
N LYS A 83 7.26 9.79 13.15
CA LYS A 83 5.96 9.17 13.39
C LYS A 83 5.64 9.07 14.88
N ASN A 84 6.56 8.54 15.67
CA ASN A 84 6.33 8.34 17.11
C ASN A 84 6.11 9.68 17.81
N THR A 85 6.89 10.71 17.44
CA THR A 85 6.69 12.07 17.95
C THR A 85 5.31 12.63 17.55
N LEU A 86 4.88 12.45 16.30
CA LEU A 86 3.58 12.93 15.82
C LEU A 86 2.40 12.23 16.50
N ILE A 87 2.46 10.91 16.69
CA ILE A 87 1.44 10.16 17.42
C ILE A 87 1.32 10.69 18.86
N ASN A 88 2.45 10.81 19.56
CA ASN A 88 2.46 11.34 20.91
C ASN A 88 1.92 12.79 20.98
N LEU A 89 2.26 13.63 20.00
CA LEU A 89 1.71 14.99 19.91
C LEU A 89 0.19 14.99 19.69
N ILE A 90 -0.32 14.12 18.82
CA ILE A 90 -1.76 13.99 18.57
C ILE A 90 -2.51 13.54 19.83
N GLU A 91 -1.91 12.65 20.63
CA GLU A 91 -2.50 12.17 21.89
C GLU A 91 -2.46 13.20 23.02
N THR A 92 -1.45 14.08 23.03
CA THR A 92 -1.19 15.03 24.12
C THR A 92 -1.68 16.46 23.86
N THR A 93 -1.99 16.80 22.60
CA THR A 93 -2.49 18.12 22.21
C THR A 93 -3.96 18.05 21.81
N GLU A 94 -4.69 19.16 21.94
CA GLU A 94 -6.10 19.27 21.56
C GLU A 94 -6.30 19.24 20.03
N GLY A 95 -6.00 18.11 19.39
CA GLY A 95 -6.46 17.81 18.03
C GLY A 95 -6.01 18.80 16.94
N LEU A 96 -4.79 19.34 17.01
CA LEU A 96 -4.26 20.30 16.02
C LEU A 96 -4.27 19.70 14.58
N PRO A 97 -5.03 20.27 13.63
CA PRO A 97 -5.19 19.72 12.28
C PRO A 97 -3.87 19.49 11.51
N MET A 98 -2.89 20.39 11.71
CA MET A 98 -1.57 20.31 11.07
C MET A 98 -0.81 19.02 11.40
N LEU A 99 -1.04 18.42 12.58
CA LEU A 99 -0.40 17.17 12.99
C LEU A 99 -0.90 15.99 12.16
N TYR A 100 -2.22 15.91 11.95
CA TYR A 100 -2.84 14.89 11.10
C TYR A 100 -2.39 15.01 9.66
N TYR A 101 -2.27 16.23 9.14
CA TYR A 101 -1.71 16.47 7.81
C TYR A 101 -0.27 15.94 7.69
N LEU A 102 0.61 16.31 8.62
CA LEU A 102 2.01 15.91 8.56
C LEU A 102 2.20 14.39 8.72
N LEU A 103 1.41 13.77 9.60
CA LEU A 103 1.40 12.31 9.75
C LEU A 103 0.87 11.59 8.50
N SER A 104 -0.16 12.16 7.84
CA SER A 104 -0.66 11.64 6.56
C SER A 104 0.40 11.70 5.47
N SER A 105 1.13 12.81 5.38
CA SER A 105 2.25 12.96 4.44
C SER A 105 3.36 11.96 4.70
N LEU A 106 3.68 11.68 5.97
CA LEU A 106 4.62 10.63 6.34
C LEU A 106 4.15 9.26 5.84
N TYR A 107 2.88 8.91 6.06
CA TYR A 107 2.34 7.62 5.64
C TYR A 107 2.31 7.44 4.12
N ILE A 108 1.98 8.48 3.36
CA ILE A 108 2.09 8.46 1.89
C ILE A 108 3.53 8.19 1.47
N LYS A 109 4.49 8.87 2.10
CA LYS A 109 5.92 8.71 1.82
C LYS A 109 6.46 7.32 2.14
N THR A 110 5.79 6.59 3.04
CA THR A 110 6.10 5.18 3.36
C THR A 110 5.18 4.18 2.65
N PHE A 111 4.32 4.64 1.75
CA PHE A 111 3.35 3.85 0.98
C PHE A 111 2.26 3.16 1.85
N CYS A 112 1.98 3.72 3.03
CA CYS A 112 0.88 3.29 3.92
C CYS A 112 -0.39 4.08 3.62
N TYR A 113 -0.92 3.93 2.41
CA TYR A 113 -2.02 4.77 1.90
C TYR A 113 -3.33 4.62 2.69
N LYS A 114 -3.62 3.44 3.23
CA LYS A 114 -4.84 3.22 4.02
C LYS A 114 -4.85 4.02 5.32
N GLU A 115 -3.70 4.11 5.99
CA GLU A 115 -3.50 4.90 7.20
C GLU A 115 -3.54 6.39 6.88
N ALA A 116 -2.89 6.82 5.80
CA ALA A 116 -2.92 8.20 5.33
C ALA A 116 -4.36 8.66 5.03
N GLU A 117 -5.13 7.87 4.28
CA GLU A 117 -6.50 8.21 3.90
C GLU A 117 -7.41 8.43 5.12
N LYS A 118 -7.29 7.58 6.15
CA LYS A 118 -8.05 7.74 7.40
C LYS A 118 -7.76 9.08 8.07
N LEU A 119 -6.48 9.46 8.16
CA LEU A 119 -6.05 10.71 8.79
C LEU A 119 -6.42 11.93 7.96
N ILE A 120 -6.33 11.85 6.63
CA ILE A 120 -6.76 12.91 5.71
C ILE A 120 -8.26 13.16 5.89
N ASN A 121 -9.07 12.11 5.85
CA ASN A 121 -10.52 12.23 6.03
C ASN A 121 -10.88 12.78 7.42
N TYR A 122 -10.15 12.38 8.45
CA TYR A 122 -10.33 12.93 9.79
C TYR A 122 -9.98 14.43 9.84
N CYS A 123 -8.83 14.82 9.27
CA CYS A 123 -8.40 16.22 9.21
C CYS A 123 -9.40 17.10 8.44
N LEU A 124 -9.88 16.63 7.28
CA LEU A 124 -10.96 17.29 6.52
C LEU A 124 -12.25 17.43 7.35
N SER A 125 -12.60 16.42 8.15
CA SER A 125 -13.77 16.51 9.03
C SER A 125 -13.64 17.58 10.11
N ILE A 126 -12.41 17.83 10.60
CA ILE A 126 -12.13 18.93 11.53
C ILE A 126 -12.29 20.27 10.81
N LEU A 127 -11.68 20.44 9.64
CA LEU A 127 -11.75 21.70 8.90
C LEU A 127 -13.17 22.05 8.45
N ASN A 128 -13.98 21.06 8.05
CA ASN A 128 -15.38 21.29 7.69
C ASN A 128 -16.25 21.79 8.85
N ARG A 129 -15.82 21.58 10.11
CA ARG A 129 -16.55 22.00 11.32
C ARG A 129 -16.00 23.29 11.93
N SER A 130 -14.83 23.73 11.48
CA SER A 130 -14.11 24.87 12.04
C SER A 130 -14.15 26.04 11.08
N THR A 131 -14.39 27.25 11.59
CA THR A 131 -14.31 28.48 10.78
C THR A 131 -12.90 29.09 10.78
N ASN A 132 -12.04 28.67 11.72
CA ASN A 132 -10.65 29.07 11.82
C ASN A 132 -9.84 28.00 12.58
N ILE A 133 -8.52 28.00 12.43
CA ILE A 133 -7.57 27.20 13.21
C ILE A 133 -6.44 28.07 13.75
N THR A 134 -5.78 27.63 14.82
CA THR A 134 -4.67 28.36 15.42
C THR A 134 -3.45 28.35 14.49
N SER A 135 -3.04 29.53 14.03
CA SER A 135 -1.82 29.73 13.27
C SER A 135 -0.58 29.77 14.18
N PHE A 136 0.50 29.12 13.76
CA PHE A 136 1.78 29.12 14.44
C PHE A 136 2.87 29.68 13.53
N ASN A 137 3.84 30.37 14.13
CA ASN A 137 5.03 30.85 13.43
C ASN A 137 6.20 29.92 13.68
N ILE A 138 7.17 29.92 12.76
CA ILE A 138 8.48 29.34 13.02
C ILE A 138 9.09 30.10 14.20
N PRO A 139 9.52 29.41 15.28
CA PRO A 139 10.04 30.05 16.48
C PRO A 139 11.13 31.07 16.15
N THR A 140 11.13 32.20 16.85
CA THR A 140 12.08 33.32 16.64
C THR A 140 11.98 34.05 15.30
N THR A 141 10.94 33.78 14.50
CA THR A 141 10.70 34.47 13.22
C THR A 141 9.25 34.95 13.11
N ASN A 142 8.99 35.81 12.11
CA ASN A 142 7.64 36.21 11.71
C ASN A 142 7.06 35.31 10.60
N GLU A 143 7.77 34.25 10.20
CA GLU A 143 7.32 33.34 9.15
C GLU A 143 6.25 32.40 9.70
N VAL A 144 5.07 32.41 9.07
CA VAL A 144 3.95 31.56 9.45
C VAL A 144 4.19 30.14 8.91
N ILE A 145 3.89 29.12 9.72
CA ILE A 145 3.90 27.72 9.29
C ILE A 145 2.67 27.50 8.40
N PRO A 146 2.80 27.22 7.09
CA PRO A 146 1.66 27.18 6.18
C PRO A 146 0.57 26.19 6.63
N GLU A 147 0.97 25.00 7.06
CA GLU A 147 0.07 23.93 7.52
C GLU A 147 -0.73 24.28 8.77
N SER A 148 -0.37 25.37 9.47
CA SER A 148 -1.11 25.85 10.65
C SER A 148 -2.21 26.85 10.31
N THR A 149 -2.32 27.29 9.04
CA THR A 149 -3.36 28.23 8.61
C THR A 149 -4.49 27.48 7.90
N PHE A 150 -5.72 27.95 8.07
CA PHE A 150 -6.90 27.27 7.51
C PHE A 150 -6.84 27.14 5.98
N GLU A 151 -6.49 28.25 5.31
CA GLU A 151 -6.44 28.34 3.84
C GLU A 151 -5.39 27.39 3.25
N GLU A 152 -4.13 27.51 3.70
CA GLU A 152 -3.06 26.68 3.17
C GLU A 152 -3.23 25.21 3.55
N LEU A 153 -3.66 24.91 4.78
CA LEU A 153 -3.91 23.52 5.17
C LEU A 153 -5.01 22.88 4.31
N SER A 154 -6.10 23.61 4.04
CA SER A 154 -7.18 23.13 3.17
C SER A 154 -6.66 22.81 1.77
N ARG A 155 -5.88 23.73 1.18
CA ARG A 155 -5.25 23.55 -0.14
C ARG A 155 -4.31 22.34 -0.15
N LEU A 156 -3.46 22.22 0.86
CA LEU A 156 -2.49 21.13 1.00
C LEU A 156 -3.17 19.77 1.20
N LEU A 157 -4.28 19.71 1.93
CA LEU A 157 -5.03 18.46 2.14
C LEU A 157 -5.70 17.96 0.85
N VAL A 158 -6.20 18.85 0.00
CA VAL A 158 -6.74 18.46 -1.32
C VAL A 158 -5.64 17.80 -2.16
N GLN A 159 -4.47 18.44 -2.26
CA GLN A 159 -3.32 17.87 -2.95
C GLN A 159 -2.90 16.52 -2.37
N LEU A 160 -2.86 16.42 -1.04
CA LEU A 160 -2.48 15.20 -0.34
C LEU A 160 -3.50 14.07 -0.56
N LYS A 161 -4.80 14.40 -0.63
CA LYS A 161 -5.88 13.45 -0.92
C LYS A 161 -5.78 12.92 -2.35
N ASP A 162 -5.49 13.78 -3.31
CA ASP A 162 -5.30 13.37 -4.71
C ASP A 162 -4.11 12.42 -4.85
N GLU A 163 -2.98 12.73 -4.20
CA GLU A 163 -1.82 11.85 -4.15
C GLU A 163 -2.15 10.50 -3.48
N CYS A 164 -2.88 10.53 -2.36
CA CYS A 164 -3.24 9.34 -1.61
C CYS A 164 -4.22 8.41 -2.34
N SER A 165 -5.19 8.99 -3.06
CA SER A 165 -6.28 8.26 -3.73
C SER A 165 -5.91 7.76 -5.12
N GLY A 166 -4.76 8.19 -5.67
CA GLY A 166 -4.21 7.65 -6.90
C GLY A 166 -4.08 6.12 -6.84
N TRP A 167 -4.25 5.44 -7.99
CA TRP A 167 -4.00 4.00 -8.05
C TRP A 167 -2.51 3.72 -7.86
N HIS A 168 -2.16 3.08 -6.75
CA HIS A 168 -0.81 2.61 -6.45
C HIS A 168 -0.75 1.10 -6.58
N ARG A 169 -0.18 0.59 -7.68
CA ARG A 169 -0.04 -0.86 -7.87
C ARG A 169 1.09 -1.39 -6.97
N PRO A 170 0.82 -2.30 -6.02
CA PRO A 170 1.89 -2.89 -5.23
C PRO A 170 2.74 -3.86 -6.05
N ASP A 171 4.01 -4.01 -5.66
CA ASP A 171 4.93 -4.98 -6.26
C ASP A 171 4.60 -6.41 -5.81
N ALA A 172 4.15 -6.53 -4.56
CA ALA A 172 3.66 -7.78 -3.98
C ALA A 172 2.60 -7.50 -2.92
N ILE A 173 1.79 -8.50 -2.57
CA ILE A 173 0.79 -8.39 -1.50
C ILE A 173 1.11 -9.44 -0.45
N CYS A 174 1.37 -8.99 0.78
CA CYS A 174 1.61 -9.88 1.90
C CYS A 174 0.40 -10.79 2.13
N PHE A 175 0.67 -12.08 2.34
CA PHE A 175 -0.35 -13.08 2.62
C PHE A 175 -0.99 -12.87 4.00
N MET A 176 -0.24 -12.31 4.96
CA MET A 176 -0.78 -11.92 6.26
C MET A 176 -1.62 -10.65 6.17
N LYS A 177 -2.74 -10.62 6.92
CA LYS A 177 -3.64 -9.45 6.98
C LYS A 177 -3.14 -8.34 7.91
N ASN A 178 -2.49 -8.69 9.03
CA ASN A 178 -2.10 -7.73 10.07
C ASN A 178 -0.57 -7.50 10.06
N CYS A 179 -0.07 -6.81 9.04
CA CYS A 179 1.37 -6.57 8.87
C CYS A 179 1.91 -5.46 9.77
N ASN A 180 1.09 -4.45 10.04
CA ASN A 180 1.48 -3.25 10.79
C ASN A 180 1.95 -3.59 12.21
N THR A 181 1.20 -4.40 12.96
CA THR A 181 1.52 -4.81 14.34
C THR A 181 2.77 -5.70 14.47
N THR A 182 3.21 -6.26 13.36
CA THR A 182 4.34 -7.22 13.29
C THR A 182 5.67 -6.53 12.97
N SER A 183 5.60 -5.31 12.46
CA SER A 183 6.77 -4.58 12.01
C SER A 183 7.34 -3.74 13.15
N LEU A 184 8.66 -3.82 13.38
CA LEU A 184 9.33 -3.00 14.41
C LEU A 184 9.11 -1.50 14.19
N SER A 185 8.91 -1.10 12.94
CA SER A 185 8.67 0.28 12.53
C SER A 185 7.20 0.68 12.57
N ASN A 186 6.23 -0.24 12.65
CA ASN A 186 4.79 0.01 12.43
C ASN A 186 4.54 0.87 11.16
N LEU A 187 5.33 0.66 10.10
CA LEU A 187 5.33 1.40 8.82
C LEU A 187 5.26 0.43 7.62
N LEU A 188 4.63 -0.73 7.82
CA LEU A 188 4.37 -1.72 6.78
C LEU A 188 2.86 -1.94 6.66
N ASP A 189 2.33 -1.80 5.45
CA ASP A 189 0.97 -2.24 5.08
C ASP A 189 1.09 -3.61 4.39
N ARG A 190 -0.03 -4.30 4.20
CA ARG A 190 -0.12 -5.55 3.43
C ARG A 190 0.42 -5.39 2.00
N ASP A 191 0.21 -4.23 1.41
CA ASP A 191 0.68 -3.89 0.08
C ASP A 191 2.19 -3.57 0.15
N ILE A 192 3.00 -4.35 -0.56
CA ILE A 192 4.46 -4.29 -0.51
C ILE A 192 4.95 -3.46 -1.70
N TYR A 193 5.71 -2.41 -1.39
CA TYR A 193 6.36 -1.55 -2.37
C TYR A 193 7.87 -1.61 -2.17
N PHE A 194 8.61 -2.05 -3.18
CA PHE A 194 10.08 -2.15 -3.12
C PHE A 194 10.73 -0.77 -2.99
N LYS A 195 10.04 0.26 -3.47
CA LYS A 195 10.45 1.66 -3.33
C LYS A 195 10.19 2.23 -1.93
N SER A 196 9.48 1.52 -1.05
CA SER A 196 9.21 2.02 0.29
C SER A 196 10.50 2.10 1.10
N PRO A 197 10.75 3.22 1.82
CA PRO A 197 11.87 3.32 2.76
C PRO A 197 11.84 2.26 3.87
N ALA A 198 10.66 1.66 4.13
CA ALA A 198 10.49 0.60 5.12
C ALA A 198 10.71 -0.81 4.54
N PHE A 199 10.93 -0.95 3.23
CA PHE A 199 11.17 -2.25 2.61
C PHE A 199 12.50 -2.84 3.07
N ASN A 200 12.44 -4.00 3.72
CA ASN A 200 13.62 -4.70 4.23
C ASN A 200 13.86 -6.07 3.55
N GLY A 201 13.10 -6.36 2.49
CA GLY A 201 13.13 -7.61 1.75
C GLY A 201 11.78 -8.32 1.69
N LEU A 202 11.76 -9.46 1.00
CA LEU A 202 10.55 -10.19 0.64
C LEU A 202 10.78 -11.69 0.80
N VAL A 203 9.78 -12.43 1.26
CA VAL A 203 9.77 -13.90 1.21
C VAL A 203 8.70 -14.36 0.24
N VAL A 204 9.08 -15.21 -0.71
CA VAL A 204 8.18 -15.77 -1.73
C VAL A 204 8.10 -17.29 -1.52
N VAL A 205 6.90 -17.78 -1.21
CA VAL A 205 6.61 -19.19 -0.97
C VAL A 205 5.78 -19.73 -2.13
N THR A 206 6.20 -20.83 -2.75
CA THR A 206 5.51 -21.46 -3.89
C THR A 206 5.13 -22.90 -3.56
N CYS A 207 3.97 -23.35 -4.03
CA CYS A 207 3.56 -24.77 -3.93
C CYS A 207 3.89 -25.57 -5.20
N ASN A 208 3.79 -26.90 -5.13
CA ASN A 208 4.00 -27.81 -6.27
C ASN A 208 2.75 -28.02 -7.15
N ASN A 209 1.68 -27.25 -6.97
CA ASN A 209 0.48 -27.40 -7.80
C ASN A 209 0.78 -26.98 -9.25
N ASN A 210 0.77 -27.95 -10.17
CA ASN A 210 1.10 -27.70 -11.58
C ASN A 210 -0.05 -27.08 -12.38
N ILE A 211 -1.29 -27.20 -11.89
CA ILE A 211 -2.49 -26.69 -12.58
C ILE A 211 -2.73 -25.23 -12.20
N ASN A 212 -2.66 -24.93 -10.91
CA ASN A 212 -2.84 -23.58 -10.38
C ASN A 212 -1.80 -23.30 -9.28
N PRO A 213 -0.55 -22.96 -9.66
CA PRO A 213 0.53 -22.75 -8.71
C PRO A 213 0.23 -21.55 -7.81
N CYS A 214 0.20 -21.80 -6.50
CA CYS A 214 0.06 -20.73 -5.52
C CYS A 214 1.42 -20.08 -5.25
N VAL A 215 1.43 -18.75 -5.25
CA VAL A 215 2.57 -17.92 -4.86
C VAL A 215 2.13 -16.99 -3.73
N PHE A 216 2.79 -17.11 -2.58
CA PHE A 216 2.53 -16.30 -1.40
C PHE A 216 3.71 -15.38 -1.16
N ASN A 217 3.42 -14.11 -0.98
CA ASN A 217 4.42 -13.11 -0.64
C ASN A 217 4.30 -12.75 0.83
N PHE A 218 5.41 -12.50 1.51
CA PHE A 218 5.43 -12.06 2.90
C PHE A 218 6.50 -11.00 3.10
N HIS A 219 6.24 -10.04 3.99
CA HIS A 219 7.34 -9.34 4.66
C HIS A 219 8.20 -10.34 5.42
N ILE A 220 9.49 -10.05 5.58
CA ILE A 220 10.41 -10.91 6.34
C ILE A 220 9.87 -11.22 7.75
N ASN A 221 9.36 -10.21 8.46
CA ASN A 221 8.84 -10.41 9.82
C ASN A 221 7.50 -11.15 9.82
N CYS A 222 6.63 -10.92 8.83
CA CYS A 222 5.39 -11.68 8.68
C CYS A 222 5.67 -13.17 8.41
N TRP A 223 6.70 -13.49 7.63
CA TRP A 223 7.09 -14.89 7.44
C TRP A 223 7.57 -15.54 8.74
N LYS A 224 8.40 -14.84 9.53
CA LYS A 224 8.83 -15.34 10.85
C LYS A 224 7.65 -15.64 11.76
N LEU A 225 6.70 -14.70 11.89
CA LEU A 225 5.49 -14.93 12.68
C LEU A 225 4.65 -16.07 12.12
N LYS A 226 4.53 -16.19 10.79
CA LYS A 226 3.77 -17.29 10.20
C LYS A 226 4.37 -18.65 10.56
N LYS A 227 5.70 -18.76 10.57
CA LYS A 227 6.39 -19.98 11.02
C LYS A 227 6.12 -20.27 12.48
N GLU A 228 6.13 -19.26 13.35
CA GLU A 228 5.82 -19.39 14.77
C GLU A 228 4.35 -19.79 15.00
N GLU A 229 3.40 -19.22 14.25
CA GLU A 229 1.98 -19.61 14.28
C GLU A 229 1.78 -21.08 13.89
N LEU A 230 2.53 -21.54 12.89
CA LEU A 230 2.48 -22.92 12.39
C LEU A 230 3.21 -23.92 13.31
N SER A 231 4.15 -23.46 14.13
CA SER A 231 4.95 -24.31 15.03
C SER A 231 5.33 -23.54 16.30
N PRO A 232 4.37 -23.33 17.23
CA PRO A 232 4.58 -22.44 18.37
C PRO A 232 5.64 -22.94 19.36
N ASN A 233 5.86 -24.25 19.42
CA ASN A 233 6.75 -24.88 20.39
C ASN A 233 8.11 -25.26 19.81
N ILE A 234 8.32 -25.11 18.49
CA ILE A 234 9.53 -25.58 17.80
C ILE A 234 9.98 -24.54 16.79
N LYS A 235 11.22 -24.10 16.92
CA LYS A 235 11.83 -23.17 15.96
C LYS A 235 12.27 -23.92 14.70
N LEU A 236 11.47 -23.82 13.65
CA LEU A 236 11.74 -24.43 12.35
C LEU A 236 12.49 -23.49 11.40
N SER A 237 13.44 -24.05 10.65
CA SER A 237 14.14 -23.38 9.56
C SER A 237 13.25 -23.30 8.32
N ASP A 238 13.60 -22.45 7.34
CA ASP A 238 12.80 -22.33 6.11
C ASP A 238 12.73 -23.67 5.34
N LYS A 239 13.79 -24.48 5.37
CA LYS A 239 13.83 -25.79 4.71
C LYS A 239 12.82 -26.77 5.31
N ASP A 240 12.53 -26.66 6.61
CA ASP A 240 11.61 -27.56 7.30
C ASP A 240 10.16 -27.35 6.88
N PHE A 241 9.85 -26.20 6.27
CA PHE A 241 8.54 -25.91 5.68
C PHE A 241 8.39 -26.46 4.25
N LEU A 242 9.43 -27.03 3.63
CA LEU A 242 9.27 -27.80 2.40
C LEU A 242 8.44 -29.06 2.68
N ASN A 243 7.61 -29.49 1.73
CA ASN A 243 6.61 -30.56 1.89
C ASN A 243 5.46 -30.26 2.87
N TRP A 244 5.40 -29.08 3.48
CA TRP A 244 4.21 -28.69 4.25
C TRP A 244 3.02 -28.47 3.33
N LYS A 245 1.83 -28.75 3.84
CA LYS A 245 0.58 -28.49 3.14
C LYS A 245 0.48 -27.02 2.71
N CYS A 246 0.08 -26.79 1.46
CA CYS A 246 -0.13 -25.44 0.94
C CYS A 246 -1.18 -24.68 1.78
N PHE A 247 -1.01 -23.37 1.92
CA PHE A 247 -1.90 -22.55 2.75
C PHE A 247 -3.29 -22.32 2.15
N THR A 248 -3.51 -22.66 0.89
CA THR A 248 -4.77 -22.37 0.19
C THR A 248 -5.65 -23.62 0.12
N PRO A 249 -6.93 -23.56 0.53
CA PRO A 249 -7.85 -24.70 0.47
C PRO A 249 -8.04 -25.29 -0.92
N ASN A 250 -7.87 -24.50 -1.99
CA ASN A 250 -7.93 -24.98 -3.37
C ASN A 250 -6.84 -26.01 -3.71
N CYS A 251 -5.78 -26.11 -2.89
CA CYS A 251 -4.73 -27.12 -3.03
C CYS A 251 -5.05 -28.43 -2.27
N ASP A 252 -6.21 -28.52 -1.63
CA ASP A 252 -6.67 -29.71 -0.88
C ASP A 252 -7.60 -30.61 -1.70
N ASN A 253 -8.05 -30.10 -2.84
CA ASN A 253 -8.87 -30.85 -3.78
C ASN A 253 -7.93 -31.55 -4.76
N PHE A 254 -8.26 -32.79 -5.15
CA PHE A 254 -7.44 -33.78 -5.86
C PHE A 254 -6.69 -34.73 -4.90
N ASP A 255 -6.56 -36.01 -5.30
CA ASP A 255 -6.11 -37.16 -4.50
C ASP A 255 -4.72 -37.00 -3.83
N GLU A 256 -4.02 -35.89 -4.08
CA GLU A 256 -2.81 -35.47 -3.39
C GLU A 256 -2.88 -33.97 -3.04
N SER A 257 -2.85 -33.64 -1.75
CA SER A 257 -2.75 -32.25 -1.29
C SER A 257 -1.45 -31.62 -1.77
N SER A 258 -1.52 -30.42 -2.37
CA SER A 258 -0.30 -29.72 -2.82
C SER A 258 0.51 -29.25 -1.61
N VAL A 259 1.84 -29.30 -1.76
CA VAL A 259 2.79 -28.94 -0.72
C VAL A 259 3.67 -27.77 -1.14
N ILE A 260 4.25 -27.08 -0.16
CA ILE A 260 5.26 -26.05 -0.37
C ILE A 260 6.50 -26.68 -0.99
N SER A 261 6.90 -26.17 -2.15
CA SER A 261 7.97 -26.71 -2.97
C SER A 261 9.20 -25.81 -3.02
N LYS A 262 9.02 -24.51 -2.81
CA LYS A 262 10.09 -23.51 -2.90
C LYS A 262 9.83 -22.32 -1.99
N ILE A 263 10.89 -21.82 -1.36
CA ILE A 263 10.91 -20.59 -0.59
C ILE A 263 12.14 -19.78 -1.03
N ASP A 264 11.89 -18.58 -1.56
CA ASP A 264 12.91 -17.61 -1.96
C ASP A 264 12.89 -16.42 -0.99
N ILE A 265 14.04 -16.04 -0.45
CA ILE A 265 14.20 -14.87 0.41
C ILE A 265 15.01 -13.82 -0.34
N TYR A 266 14.41 -12.64 -0.53
CA TYR A 266 15.00 -11.48 -1.17
C TYR A 266 15.43 -10.45 -0.12
N ASN A 267 16.57 -9.82 -0.35
CA ASN A 267 17.04 -8.65 0.38
C ASN A 267 16.29 -7.37 -0.03
N SER A 268 16.56 -6.26 0.65
CA SER A 268 16.00 -4.94 0.33
C SER A 268 16.42 -4.40 -1.04
N ASP A 269 17.55 -4.86 -1.58
CA ASP A 269 18.02 -4.54 -2.94
C ASP A 269 17.46 -5.49 -4.01
N ASN A 270 16.47 -6.31 -3.65
CA ASN A 270 15.85 -7.33 -4.50
C ASN A 270 16.81 -8.44 -4.98
N THR A 271 17.97 -8.60 -4.34
CA THR A 271 18.85 -9.76 -4.57
C THR A 271 18.38 -10.97 -3.78
N ILE A 272 18.60 -12.17 -4.30
CA ILE A 272 18.26 -13.41 -3.60
C ILE A 272 19.27 -13.62 -2.48
N LYS A 273 18.81 -13.56 -1.23
CA LYS A 273 19.58 -13.87 -0.03
C LYS A 273 19.72 -15.37 0.18
N SER A 274 18.62 -16.10 0.04
CA SER A 274 18.60 -17.56 0.14
C SER A 274 17.47 -18.15 -0.69
N ARG A 275 17.66 -19.40 -1.10
CA ARG A 275 16.69 -20.20 -1.82
C ARG A 275 16.72 -21.61 -1.27
N VAL A 276 15.56 -22.12 -0.88
CA VAL A 276 15.37 -23.54 -0.55
C VAL A 276 14.26 -24.08 -1.44
N ALA A 277 14.51 -25.21 -2.08
CA ALA A 277 13.55 -25.86 -2.96
C ALA A 277 13.64 -27.36 -2.78
N LEU A 278 12.53 -28.05 -3.02
CA LEU A 278 12.55 -29.50 -3.20
C LEU A 278 13.41 -29.83 -4.42
N PRO A 279 14.12 -30.98 -4.43
CA PRO A 279 14.78 -31.46 -5.63
C PRO A 279 13.74 -31.50 -6.75
N GLU A 280 14.12 -31.02 -7.93
CA GLU A 280 13.30 -31.22 -9.12
C GLU A 280 13.09 -32.73 -9.26
N LYS A 281 11.88 -33.21 -8.94
CA LYS A 281 11.50 -34.55 -9.35
C LYS A 281 11.59 -34.50 -10.86
N ASN A 282 12.49 -35.30 -11.44
CA ASN A 282 12.50 -35.61 -12.86
C ASN A 282 11.16 -36.25 -13.21
N PHE A 283 10.12 -35.44 -13.32
CA PHE A 283 8.89 -35.83 -13.96
C PHE A 283 9.27 -35.98 -15.41
N LYS A 284 9.73 -37.18 -15.78
CA LYS A 284 9.57 -37.67 -17.14
C LYS A 284 8.12 -37.35 -17.45
N GLN A 285 7.91 -36.38 -18.35
CA GLN A 285 6.61 -36.15 -18.94
C GLN A 285 6.06 -37.55 -19.24
N GLN A 286 4.99 -37.95 -18.56
CA GLN A 286 4.20 -39.04 -19.06
C GLN A 286 3.76 -38.54 -20.43
N GLN A 287 4.46 -39.01 -21.46
CA GLN A 287 4.01 -38.87 -22.82
C GLN A 287 2.59 -39.42 -22.78
N THR A 288 1.61 -38.55 -23.04
CA THR A 288 0.30 -39.02 -23.41
C THR A 288 0.50 -40.11 -24.48
N PRO A 289 -0.09 -41.30 -24.34
CA PRO A 289 -0.03 -42.28 -25.42
C PRO A 289 -0.52 -41.57 -26.66
N LYS A 290 0.34 -41.49 -27.69
CA LYS A 290 -0.02 -40.95 -29.00
C LYS A 290 -1.17 -41.81 -29.53
N GLY A 291 -2.40 -41.40 -29.28
CA GLY A 291 -3.59 -41.93 -29.91
C GLY A 291 -3.43 -41.80 -31.42
N ALA A 292 -3.47 -42.93 -32.11
CA ALA A 292 -3.23 -43.03 -33.54
C ALA A 292 -4.19 -42.13 -34.33
N VAL A 293 -3.67 -41.06 -34.95
CA VAL A 293 -4.37 -40.37 -36.03
C VAL A 293 -4.29 -41.27 -37.26
N ARG A 294 -5.43 -41.87 -37.63
CA ARG A 294 -5.59 -42.64 -38.85
C ARG A 294 -5.39 -41.69 -40.04
N LYS A 295 -4.27 -41.85 -40.77
CA LYS A 295 -3.97 -41.12 -42.00
C LYS A 295 -5.11 -41.31 -43.01
N GLN A 296 -5.90 -40.27 -43.27
CA GLN A 296 -6.68 -40.17 -44.50
C GLN A 296 -5.82 -39.50 -45.57
N LYS A 297 -5.70 -40.16 -46.73
CA LYS A 297 -4.89 -39.72 -47.88
C LYS A 297 -5.52 -38.48 -48.52
N ILE A 298 -4.75 -37.41 -48.60
CA ILE A 298 -5.03 -36.23 -49.42
C ILE A 298 -4.66 -36.58 -50.88
N ASN A 299 -5.65 -36.62 -51.77
CA ASN A 299 -5.39 -36.54 -53.20
C ASN A 299 -5.38 -35.07 -53.63
N LYS A 300 -4.23 -34.66 -54.20
CA LYS A 300 -3.95 -33.33 -54.74
C LYS A 300 -4.78 -33.08 -56.02
N ILE A 301 -5.47 -31.95 -56.10
CA ILE A 301 -5.75 -31.26 -57.38
C ILE A 301 -5.50 -29.76 -57.16
N THR A 302 -4.77 -29.17 -58.11
CA THR A 302 -4.07 -27.88 -58.12
C THR A 302 -4.97 -26.64 -58.32
N PRO A 303 -4.47 -25.42 -58.02
CA PRO A 303 -5.27 -24.20 -57.93
C PRO A 303 -5.35 -23.43 -59.26
N LYS A 304 -6.51 -22.81 -59.53
CA LYS A 304 -6.63 -21.67 -60.47
C LYS A 304 -7.40 -20.53 -59.81
N VAL A 305 -6.70 -19.42 -59.62
CA VAL A 305 -7.19 -18.11 -59.18
C VAL A 305 -8.08 -17.47 -60.26
N PRO A 306 -9.14 -16.75 -59.87
CA PRO A 306 -9.43 -15.47 -60.54
C PRO A 306 -9.37 -14.27 -59.59
N ARG A 307 -8.83 -13.17 -60.13
CA ARG A 307 -8.55 -11.86 -59.52
C ARG A 307 -9.79 -11.12 -58.97
N PRO A 308 -9.60 -10.17 -58.02
CA PRO A 308 -10.69 -9.33 -57.53
C PRO A 308 -11.04 -8.22 -58.54
N ARG A 309 -12.33 -7.89 -58.67
CA ARG A 309 -12.80 -6.64 -59.28
C ARG A 309 -13.50 -5.80 -58.20
N ASN A 310 -12.96 -4.59 -57.98
CA ASN A 310 -13.64 -3.48 -57.33
C ASN A 310 -14.85 -3.05 -58.18
N ILE A 311 -15.90 -2.53 -57.52
CA ILE A 311 -16.68 -1.35 -57.95
C ILE A 311 -17.50 -0.86 -56.73
N ASN A 312 -17.38 0.44 -56.47
CA ASN A 312 -18.16 1.22 -55.51
C ASN A 312 -19.56 1.56 -56.05
N ASN A 313 -20.44 1.90 -55.10
CA ASN A 313 -21.71 2.64 -55.21
C ASN A 313 -22.93 1.92 -55.79
N ILE A 314 -24.02 1.88 -55.01
CA ILE A 314 -25.24 2.70 -55.23
C ILE A 314 -26.23 2.44 -54.08
N LEU A 315 -26.59 3.52 -53.38
CA LEU A 315 -27.83 3.64 -52.61
C LEU A 315 -29.01 3.62 -53.59
N SER A 316 -30.03 2.78 -53.36
CA SER A 316 -31.43 3.20 -53.15
C SER A 316 -32.45 2.08 -53.41
N LYS A 317 -33.38 1.98 -52.44
CA LYS A 317 -34.81 1.65 -52.53
C LYS A 317 -35.30 0.18 -52.64
N SER A 318 -36.09 -0.13 -51.60
CA SER A 318 -37.45 -0.67 -51.56
C SER A 318 -37.71 -2.18 -51.74
N ASP A 319 -38.12 -2.74 -50.60
CA ASP A 319 -39.37 -3.48 -50.35
C ASP A 319 -39.41 -5.02 -50.33
N ASN A 320 -40.00 -5.45 -49.20
CA ASN A 320 -40.79 -6.62 -48.88
C ASN A 320 -40.15 -7.96 -48.51
N ASP A 321 -40.28 -8.22 -47.20
CA ASP A 321 -40.85 -9.44 -46.61
C ASP A 321 -40.13 -10.79 -46.80
N GLN A 322 -39.36 -11.15 -45.78
CA GLN A 322 -39.68 -12.29 -44.90
C GLN A 322 -38.76 -12.28 -43.67
N SER A 323 -39.13 -11.43 -42.70
CA SER A 323 -38.76 -11.60 -41.29
C SER A 323 -39.78 -12.60 -40.71
N THR A 324 -39.37 -13.70 -40.07
CA THR A 324 -39.45 -13.74 -38.59
C THR A 324 -38.71 -14.91 -37.94
N ASN A 325 -38.17 -15.90 -38.68
CA ASN A 325 -37.72 -17.17 -38.05
C ASN A 325 -36.22 -17.25 -37.67
N VAL A 326 -35.38 -16.32 -38.13
CA VAL A 326 -33.93 -16.34 -37.82
C VAL A 326 -33.59 -15.49 -36.59
N LYS A 327 -34.28 -14.35 -36.37
CA LYS A 327 -34.00 -13.44 -35.24
C LYS A 327 -34.35 -14.03 -33.87
N ASN A 328 -35.34 -14.92 -33.78
CA ASN A 328 -35.73 -15.58 -32.52
C ASN A 328 -34.77 -16.70 -32.10
N LYS A 329 -34.05 -17.33 -33.03
CA LYS A 329 -33.06 -18.36 -32.71
C LYS A 329 -31.75 -17.76 -32.16
N TYR A 330 -31.31 -16.62 -32.71
CA TYR A 330 -30.13 -15.89 -32.21
C TYR A 330 -30.35 -15.16 -30.89
N LYS A 331 -31.58 -14.70 -30.57
CA LYS A 331 -31.91 -14.11 -29.25
C LYS A 331 -31.97 -15.17 -28.14
N LYS A 332 -32.48 -16.38 -28.43
CA LYS A 332 -32.62 -17.46 -27.44
C LYS A 332 -31.29 -18.11 -27.05
N ILE A 333 -30.31 -18.11 -27.96
CA ILE A 333 -28.94 -18.62 -27.69
C ILE A 333 -28.14 -17.62 -26.84
N LYS A 334 -28.22 -16.31 -27.14
CA LYS A 334 -27.56 -15.27 -26.33
C LYS A 334 -28.04 -15.21 -24.87
N ASN A 335 -29.35 -15.36 -24.63
CA ASN A 335 -29.89 -15.36 -23.27
C ASN A 335 -29.42 -16.56 -22.43
N ASN A 336 -29.16 -17.71 -23.06
CA ASN A 336 -28.72 -18.90 -22.35
C ASN A 336 -27.23 -18.80 -21.96
N ASP A 337 -26.40 -18.25 -22.86
CA ASP A 337 -24.98 -18.01 -22.61
C ASP A 337 -24.78 -16.91 -21.54
N GLU A 338 -25.57 -15.85 -21.57
CA GLU A 338 -25.58 -14.82 -20.52
C GLU A 338 -26.00 -15.39 -19.16
N MET A 339 -26.99 -16.29 -19.13
CA MET A 339 -27.42 -16.92 -17.88
C MET A 339 -26.38 -17.87 -17.30
N ILE A 340 -25.65 -18.59 -18.16
CA ILE A 340 -24.52 -19.43 -17.74
C ILE A 340 -23.38 -18.55 -17.20
N LEU A 341 -23.08 -17.43 -17.86
CA LEU A 341 -22.07 -16.46 -17.42
C LEU A 341 -22.41 -15.85 -16.05
N ILE A 342 -23.67 -15.44 -15.85
CA ILE A 342 -24.16 -14.90 -14.58
C ILE A 342 -24.07 -15.97 -13.48
N SER A 343 -24.46 -17.22 -13.77
CA SER A 343 -24.33 -18.34 -12.84
C SER A 343 -22.87 -18.59 -12.43
N HIS A 344 -21.95 -18.53 -13.39
CA HIS A 344 -20.52 -18.68 -13.12
C HIS A 344 -19.96 -17.52 -12.30
N LEU A 345 -20.36 -16.28 -12.59
CA LEU A 345 -19.97 -15.10 -11.83
C LEU A 345 -20.44 -15.18 -10.38
N ILE A 346 -21.69 -15.62 -10.15
CA ILE A 346 -22.24 -15.81 -8.81
C ILE A 346 -21.42 -16.86 -8.04
N LYS A 347 -21.07 -17.99 -8.66
CA LYS A 347 -20.20 -19.01 -8.04
C LYS A 347 -18.82 -18.46 -7.71
N LEU A 348 -18.20 -17.68 -8.60
CA LEU A 348 -16.90 -17.05 -8.36
C LEU A 348 -16.96 -16.04 -7.21
N ILE A 349 -18.03 -15.25 -7.12
CA ILE A 349 -18.27 -14.31 -6.00
C ILE A 349 -18.46 -15.07 -4.69
N GLN A 350 -19.21 -16.17 -4.68
CA GLN A 350 -19.39 -17.01 -3.50
C GLN A 350 -18.07 -17.63 -3.02
N VAL A 351 -17.27 -18.16 -3.95
CA VAL A 351 -15.93 -18.73 -3.65
C VAL A 351 -14.99 -17.63 -3.15
N ARG A 352 -15.00 -16.45 -3.76
CA ARG A 352 -14.23 -15.28 -3.28
C ARG A 352 -14.64 -14.91 -1.85
N ASN A 353 -15.93 -14.77 -1.59
CA ASN A 353 -16.42 -14.34 -0.28
C ASN A 353 -16.10 -15.38 0.80
N PHE A 354 -16.18 -16.68 0.48
CA PHE A 354 -15.76 -17.77 1.37
C PHE A 354 -14.25 -17.72 1.68
N ASN A 355 -13.40 -17.59 0.65
CA ASN A 355 -11.95 -17.58 0.81
C ASN A 355 -11.41 -16.34 1.55
N TYR A 356 -12.13 -15.21 1.52
CA TYR A 356 -11.70 -13.97 2.16
C TYR A 356 -12.46 -13.62 3.45
N GLY A 357 -13.44 -14.43 3.86
CA GLY A 357 -14.20 -14.23 5.11
C GLY A 357 -15.18 -13.05 5.04
N ILE A 358 -15.73 -12.76 3.85
CA ILE A 358 -16.69 -11.66 3.65
C ILE A 358 -18.08 -12.19 4.03
N LEU A 359 -18.64 -11.71 5.14
CA LEU A 359 -20.01 -12.00 5.57
C LEU A 359 -21.01 -11.62 4.47
N LYS A 360 -22.01 -12.48 4.24
CA LYS A 360 -23.06 -12.28 3.23
C LYS A 360 -23.73 -10.92 3.41
N LEU A 361 -23.63 -10.04 2.41
CA LEU A 361 -24.59 -8.95 2.25
C LEU A 361 -25.95 -9.59 1.94
N THR A 362 -26.83 -9.63 2.93
CA THR A 362 -28.26 -9.86 2.73
C THR A 362 -28.81 -8.68 1.95
N TYR A 363 -28.98 -8.84 0.64
CA TYR A 363 -29.84 -7.97 -0.15
C TYR A 363 -31.29 -8.32 0.17
N ILE A 364 -32.03 -7.39 0.78
CA ILE A 364 -33.47 -7.23 0.58
C ILE A 364 -33.64 -6.21 -0.53
#